data_AF-A0A4P9YSU2-F1
#
_entry.id   AF-A0A4P9YSU2-F1
#
_cell.length_a   1.000
_cell.length_b   1.000
_cell.length_c   1.000
_cell.angle_alpha   90.00
_cell.angle_beta   90.00
_cell.angle_gamma   90.00
#
_symmetry.space_group_name_H-M   'P 1'
#
loop_
_entity.id
_entity.type
_entity.pdbx_description
1 polymer ?
#
loop_
_entity_poly.entity_id
_entity_poly.type
_entity_poly.pdbx_seq_one_letter_code
_entity_poly.pdbx_strand_id
1 'polypeptide(L)'
;MDVLERVPEQLLFQFNKDTDLKQWIVGCDKDIGGQSTAAFELTAEGKARFHGNISLSLPLKRKEFVRSGYAAIRSREAHHTLLGSNYWDTGIFRFLCLRVRGDRRRYMVNLQTDGVIKADLFQHRLFLRRPGQWENVLIGFRDFTLTHNGLVLPEQMQMMRESVRTIGFSVMDGQEGPFSLEIDSIKMINTDGTDGEVDVQPDGAAKITLTM
;
A
#
# COMPACT_ATOMS: atom_id res chain seq x y z
N MET A 1 -27.83 -23.88 -8.67
CA MET A 1 -27.00 -22.70 -8.96
C MET A 1 -26.15 -22.55 -7.71
N ASP A 2 -24.91 -23.00 -7.74
CA ASP A 2 -24.02 -22.87 -6.58
C ASP A 2 -23.85 -21.38 -6.31
N VAL A 3 -24.25 -20.96 -5.13
CA VAL A 3 -23.92 -19.63 -4.62
C VAL A 3 -22.41 -19.62 -4.53
N LEU A 4 -21.73 -18.87 -5.41
CA LEU A 4 -20.29 -18.70 -5.34
C LEU A 4 -19.94 -18.27 -3.91
N GLU A 5 -19.13 -19.09 -3.24
CA GLU A 5 -18.73 -18.86 -1.86
C GLU A 5 -18.02 -17.50 -1.76
N ARG A 6 -18.58 -16.59 -0.97
CA ARG A 6 -18.03 -15.25 -0.77
C ARG A 6 -16.65 -15.38 -0.13
N VAL A 7 -15.60 -14.97 -0.84
CA VAL A 7 -14.24 -14.91 -0.27
C VAL A 7 -14.13 -13.62 0.58
N PRO A 8 -14.03 -13.72 1.92
CA PRO A 8 -14.06 -12.52 2.77
C PRO A 8 -12.73 -11.77 2.75
N GLU A 9 -11.62 -12.48 2.53
CA GLU A 9 -10.29 -11.90 2.43
C GLU A 9 -9.36 -12.70 1.52
N GLN A 10 -8.37 -12.01 0.95
CA GLN A 10 -7.24 -12.60 0.24
C GLN A 10 -5.93 -12.02 0.78
N LEU A 11 -5.03 -12.91 1.20
CA LEU A 11 -3.68 -12.55 1.61
C LEU A 11 -2.82 -12.21 0.39
N LEU A 12 -2.19 -11.03 0.41
CA LEU A 12 -1.24 -10.61 -0.62
C LEU A 12 0.20 -10.84 -0.18
N PHE A 13 0.53 -10.36 1.03
CA PHE A 13 1.86 -10.50 1.61
C PHE A 13 1.76 -10.81 3.09
N GLN A 14 2.64 -11.71 3.54
CA GLN A 14 2.90 -12.02 4.94
C GLN A 14 4.41 -12.11 5.08
N PHE A 15 4.99 -11.38 6.02
CA PHE A 15 6.44 -11.34 6.20
C PHE A 15 6.82 -12.19 7.41
N ASN A 16 7.38 -13.37 7.16
CA ASN A 16 7.84 -14.28 8.21
C ASN A 16 9.27 -14.82 7.95
N LYS A 17 9.82 -14.60 6.74
CA LYS A 17 11.16 -15.09 6.34
C LYS A 17 11.82 -14.13 5.35
N ASP A 18 13.15 -14.16 5.26
CA ASP A 18 13.93 -13.29 4.37
C ASP A 18 13.55 -13.41 2.89
N THR A 19 13.06 -14.58 2.46
CA THR A 19 12.61 -14.76 1.08
C THR A 19 11.39 -13.90 0.73
N ASP A 20 10.57 -13.54 1.73
CA ASP A 20 9.41 -12.67 1.52
C ASP A 20 9.89 -11.25 1.21
N LEU A 21 10.98 -10.80 1.83
CA LEU A 21 11.61 -9.50 1.57
C LEU A 21 12.20 -9.40 0.16
N LYS A 22 12.64 -10.52 -0.43
CA LYS A 22 13.18 -10.53 -1.82
C LYS A 22 12.13 -10.17 -2.88
N GLN A 23 10.86 -10.27 -2.52
CA GLN A 23 9.73 -9.83 -3.35
C GLN A 23 9.58 -8.30 -3.35
N TRP A 24 10.43 -7.57 -2.63
CA TRP A 24 10.37 -6.12 -2.50
C TRP A 24 11.66 -5.46 -2.98
N ILE A 25 11.53 -4.22 -3.42
CA ILE A 25 12.60 -3.33 -3.86
C ILE A 25 12.60 -2.13 -2.91
N VAL A 26 13.78 -1.80 -2.39
CA VAL A 26 14.01 -0.61 -1.57
C VAL A 26 14.65 0.47 -2.45
N GLY A 27 14.23 1.72 -2.27
CA GLY A 27 14.84 2.88 -2.93
C GLY A 27 14.74 4.13 -2.08
N CYS A 28 15.64 5.08 -2.31
CA CYS A 28 15.60 6.40 -1.65
C CYS A 28 16.26 7.46 -2.53
N ASP A 29 16.23 8.73 -2.11
CA ASP A 29 16.86 9.81 -2.87
C ASP A 29 18.37 9.61 -3.11
N LYS A 30 19.05 8.73 -2.35
CA LYS A 30 20.45 8.38 -2.57
C LYS A 30 20.69 7.78 -3.96
N ASP A 31 19.71 7.10 -4.53
CA ASP A 31 19.77 6.52 -5.88
C ASP A 31 19.94 7.59 -6.96
N ILE A 32 19.52 8.82 -6.65
CA ILE A 32 19.69 9.98 -7.51
C ILE A 32 20.74 10.96 -6.96
N GLY A 33 21.40 10.67 -5.85
CA GLY A 33 22.49 11.50 -5.30
C GLY A 33 22.14 12.29 -4.03
N GLY A 34 20.95 12.07 -3.47
CA GLY A 34 20.58 12.52 -2.13
C GLY A 34 21.36 11.80 -1.02
N GLN A 35 20.97 12.07 0.22
CA GLN A 35 21.69 11.58 1.41
C GLN A 35 20.80 10.77 2.37
N SER A 36 19.57 10.47 1.99
CA SER A 36 18.72 9.58 2.78
C SER A 36 19.25 8.15 2.77
N THR A 37 18.86 7.37 3.77
CA THR A 37 19.15 5.94 3.86
C THR A 37 17.86 5.17 4.08
N ALA A 38 17.75 3.98 3.51
CA ALA A 38 16.60 3.10 3.66
C ALA A 38 17.04 1.63 3.68
N ALA A 39 16.36 0.83 4.49
CA ALA A 39 16.54 -0.61 4.60
C ALA A 39 15.19 -1.31 4.77
N PHE A 40 15.13 -2.57 4.36
CA PHE A 40 13.97 -3.44 4.52
C PHE A 40 14.43 -4.81 5.00
N GLU A 41 14.19 -5.09 6.29
CA GLU A 41 14.77 -6.24 6.99
C GLU A 41 13.73 -6.94 7.88
N LEU A 42 14.02 -8.18 8.28
CA LEU A 42 13.18 -8.90 9.24
C LEU A 42 13.55 -8.48 10.66
N THR A 43 12.55 -8.23 11.50
CA THR A 43 12.73 -8.02 12.94
C THR A 43 12.90 -9.34 13.67
N ALA A 44 13.36 -9.28 14.93
CA ALA A 44 13.42 -10.44 15.81
C ALA A 44 12.03 -11.08 16.06
N GLU A 45 10.95 -10.32 15.91
CA GLU A 45 9.56 -10.80 15.98
C GLU A 45 9.11 -11.50 14.68
N GLY A 46 9.99 -11.60 13.68
CA GLY A 46 9.68 -12.19 12.37
C GLY A 46 8.69 -11.34 11.58
N LYS A 47 8.83 -10.00 11.61
CA LYS A 47 8.02 -9.04 10.85
C LYS A 47 8.91 -8.20 9.95
N ALA A 48 8.39 -7.66 8.85
CA ALA A 48 9.20 -6.79 8.02
C ALA A 48 9.29 -5.39 8.61
N ARG A 49 10.45 -4.76 8.52
CA ARG A 49 10.71 -3.39 8.97
C ARG A 49 11.29 -2.57 7.84
N PHE A 50 10.55 -1.54 7.43
CA PHE A 50 11.02 -0.48 6.56
C PHE A 50 11.50 0.70 7.42
N HIS A 51 12.81 0.95 7.42
CA HIS A 51 13.40 1.97 8.28
C HIS A 51 14.59 2.67 7.64
N GLY A 52 15.01 3.77 8.24
CA GLY A 52 16.14 4.55 7.75
C GLY A 52 16.18 5.94 8.34
N ASN A 53 16.77 6.88 7.60
CA ASN A 53 16.94 8.27 7.98
C ASN A 53 16.74 9.15 6.75
N ILE A 54 15.88 10.17 6.87
CA ILE A 54 15.60 11.14 5.81
C ILE A 54 16.54 12.33 5.95
N SER A 55 17.15 12.71 4.84
CA SER A 55 17.93 13.94 4.71
C SER A 55 17.33 14.84 3.64
N LEU A 56 17.18 16.14 3.94
CA LEU A 56 16.72 17.14 2.99
C LEU A 56 17.89 17.83 2.29
N SER A 57 19.12 17.41 2.56
CA SER A 57 20.32 17.99 1.95
C SER A 57 20.32 17.79 0.44
N LEU A 58 20.41 18.89 -0.31
CA LEU A 58 20.54 18.86 -1.76
C LEU A 58 22.01 18.62 -2.17
N PRO A 59 22.27 17.91 -3.28
CA PRO A 59 23.64 17.68 -3.75
C PRO A 59 24.31 19.01 -4.13
N LEU A 60 25.34 19.41 -3.39
CA LEU A 60 26.06 20.69 -3.59
C LEU A 60 26.63 20.89 -5.01
N LYS A 61 26.85 19.79 -5.76
CA LYS A 61 27.55 19.80 -7.05
C LYS A 61 26.64 19.66 -8.28
N ARG A 62 25.33 19.52 -8.12
CA ARG A 62 24.41 19.33 -9.27
C ARG A 62 23.16 20.20 -9.11
N LYS A 63 23.12 21.32 -9.85
CA LYS A 63 22.04 22.33 -9.79
C LYS A 63 20.69 21.84 -10.36
N GLU A 64 20.68 20.70 -11.06
CA GLU A 64 19.49 20.07 -11.61
C GLU A 64 18.65 19.30 -10.58
N PHE A 65 19.13 19.18 -9.33
CA PHE A 65 18.43 18.49 -8.25
C PHE A 65 17.43 19.42 -7.57
N VAL A 66 16.15 19.19 -7.87
CA VAL A 66 15.05 20.01 -7.35
C VAL A 66 14.44 19.43 -6.08
N ARG A 67 14.59 18.11 -5.82
CA ARG A 67 13.94 17.43 -4.68
C ARG A 67 14.82 16.33 -4.07
N SER A 68 14.88 16.31 -2.74
CA SER A 68 15.48 15.27 -1.88
C SER A 68 14.50 15.00 -0.72
N GLY A 69 14.80 14.04 0.14
CA GLY A 69 14.02 13.74 1.32
C GLY A 69 12.99 12.63 1.16
N TYR A 70 13.32 11.54 0.46
CA TYR A 70 12.40 10.41 0.33
C TYR A 70 13.05 9.05 0.48
N ALA A 71 12.24 8.11 0.97
CA ALA A 71 12.51 6.68 0.94
C ALA A 71 11.22 5.92 0.58
N ALA A 72 11.36 4.80 -0.10
CA ALA A 72 10.24 3.95 -0.50
C ALA A 72 10.63 2.47 -0.55
N ILE A 73 9.62 1.62 -0.35
CA ILE A 73 9.64 0.21 -0.71
C ILE A 73 8.47 -0.09 -1.65
N ARG A 74 8.67 -1.00 -2.58
CA ARG A 74 7.59 -1.52 -3.44
C ARG A 74 7.74 -3.01 -3.66
N SER A 75 6.63 -3.72 -3.79
CA SER A 75 6.63 -5.08 -4.27
C SER A 75 7.19 -5.11 -5.70
N ARG A 76 7.84 -6.21 -6.06
CA ARG A 76 8.18 -6.52 -7.44
C ARG A 76 6.89 -6.68 -8.23
N GLU A 77 6.95 -6.27 -9.49
CA GLU A 77 5.87 -6.56 -10.42
C GLU A 77 5.70 -8.07 -10.51
N ALA A 78 4.45 -8.50 -10.47
CA ALA A 78 4.15 -9.88 -10.66
C ALA A 78 4.56 -10.29 -12.09
N HIS A 79 5.43 -11.30 -12.20
CA HIS A 79 6.05 -11.66 -13.47
C HIS A 79 5.00 -11.95 -14.55
N HIS A 80 5.17 -11.35 -15.73
CA HIS A 80 4.47 -11.77 -16.93
C HIS A 80 4.95 -13.18 -17.28
N THR A 81 4.02 -14.14 -17.26
CA THR A 81 4.29 -15.49 -17.77
C THR A 81 3.68 -15.64 -19.16
N LEU A 82 4.10 -16.65 -19.93
CA LEU A 82 3.46 -16.97 -21.21
C LEU A 82 1.97 -17.34 -21.07
N LEU A 83 1.49 -17.57 -19.84
CA LEU A 83 0.10 -17.90 -19.49
C LEU A 83 -0.71 -16.69 -18.99
N GLY A 84 -0.11 -15.49 -18.95
CA GLY A 84 -0.79 -14.26 -18.53
C GLY A 84 0.04 -13.38 -17.59
N SER A 85 -0.46 -12.16 -17.38
CA SER A 85 0.05 -11.20 -16.41
C SER A 85 -0.53 -11.52 -15.02
N ASN A 86 0.33 -11.62 -14.00
CA ASN A 86 -0.09 -11.94 -12.63
C ASN A 86 -0.61 -10.71 -11.86
N TYR A 87 -1.57 -9.97 -12.41
CA TYR A 87 -2.14 -8.84 -11.68
C TYR A 87 -3.02 -9.28 -10.51
N TRP A 88 -3.18 -8.41 -9.52
CA TRP A 88 -4.20 -8.58 -8.50
C TRP A 88 -5.50 -7.94 -8.97
N ASP A 89 -6.55 -8.76 -9.03
CA ASP A 89 -7.92 -8.28 -9.15
C ASP A 89 -8.44 -7.87 -7.77
N THR A 90 -8.44 -6.56 -7.54
CA THR A 90 -8.95 -5.95 -6.32
C THR A 90 -10.43 -5.59 -6.43
N GLY A 91 -11.07 -5.75 -7.60
CA GLY A 91 -12.46 -5.31 -7.85
C GLY A 91 -13.49 -6.03 -7.00
N ILE A 92 -13.19 -7.26 -6.58
CA ILE A 92 -14.03 -8.08 -5.69
C ILE A 92 -13.85 -7.76 -4.19
N PHE A 93 -12.95 -6.85 -3.81
CA PHE A 93 -12.71 -6.47 -2.41
C PHE A 93 -12.92 -4.98 -2.20
N ARG A 94 -13.49 -4.56 -1.06
CA ARG A 94 -13.68 -3.13 -0.76
C ARG A 94 -12.41 -2.45 -0.25
N PHE A 95 -11.61 -3.17 0.55
CA PHE A 95 -10.52 -2.57 1.33
C PHE A 95 -9.17 -3.25 1.12
N LEU A 96 -8.13 -2.43 1.13
CA LEU A 96 -6.78 -2.87 1.45
C LEU A 96 -6.62 -2.86 2.98
N CYS A 97 -6.31 -4.00 3.57
CA CYS A 97 -6.08 -4.16 5.01
C CYS A 97 -4.59 -4.34 5.31
N LEU A 98 -4.08 -3.47 6.16
CA LEU A 98 -2.66 -3.40 6.53
C LEU A 98 -2.51 -3.65 8.04
N ARG A 99 -1.76 -4.68 8.41
CA ARG A 99 -1.34 -4.91 9.81
C ARG A 99 0.03 -4.28 10.01
N VAL A 100 0.08 -3.14 10.68
CA VAL A 100 1.27 -2.29 10.77
C VAL A 100 1.52 -1.75 12.17
N ARG A 101 2.78 -1.45 12.48
CA ARG A 101 3.24 -0.73 13.68
C ARG A 101 4.28 0.28 13.23
N GLY A 102 4.03 1.56 13.42
CA GLY A 102 4.96 2.61 12.96
C GLY A 102 5.20 3.70 13.99
N ASP A 103 6.09 4.61 13.64
CA ASP A 103 6.36 5.82 14.39
C ASP A 103 5.34 6.95 14.08
N ARG A 104 5.75 8.22 14.26
CA ARG A 104 4.90 9.40 14.01
C ARG A 104 5.10 10.04 12.64
N ARG A 105 5.87 9.40 11.74
CA ARG A 105 6.12 9.90 10.39
C ARG A 105 4.88 9.76 9.51
N ARG A 106 4.83 10.54 8.43
CA ARG A 106 3.69 10.52 7.49
C ARG A 106 4.02 9.60 6.33
N TYR A 107 3.62 8.33 6.45
CA TYR A 107 3.76 7.35 5.39
C TYR A 107 2.63 7.46 4.36
N MET A 108 2.95 7.12 3.11
CA MET A 108 1.99 6.87 2.05
C MET A 108 1.99 5.39 1.69
N VAL A 109 0.80 4.89 1.37
CA VAL A 109 0.59 3.60 0.70
C VAL A 109 0.43 3.89 -0.78
N ASN A 110 1.16 3.16 -1.62
CA ASN A 110 1.24 3.37 -3.05
C ASN A 110 0.73 2.14 -3.79
N LEU A 111 -0.16 2.32 -4.74
CA LEU A 111 -0.63 1.29 -5.67
C LEU A 111 -0.29 1.71 -7.09
N GLN A 112 0.24 0.79 -7.87
CA GLN A 112 0.48 0.99 -9.30
C GLN A 112 -0.39 0.01 -10.08
N THR A 113 -1.07 0.49 -11.11
CA THR A 113 -1.93 -0.33 -11.99
C THR A 113 -1.32 -0.48 -13.37
N ASP A 114 -1.92 -1.31 -14.22
CA ASP A 114 -1.56 -1.41 -15.64
C ASP A 114 -2.02 -0.22 -16.50
N GLY A 115 -1.95 1.00 -15.94
CA GLY A 115 -2.32 2.24 -16.61
C GLY A 115 -1.52 2.53 -17.88
N VAL A 116 -2.05 3.47 -18.67
CA VAL A 116 -1.37 4.03 -19.86
C VAL A 116 -0.03 4.64 -19.46
N ILE A 117 0.01 5.40 -18.37
CA ILE A 117 1.21 6.04 -17.85
C ILE A 117 1.79 5.19 -16.73
N LYS A 118 2.92 4.53 -16.98
CA LYS A 118 3.55 3.63 -15.99
C LYS A 118 4.08 4.36 -14.77
N ALA A 119 4.38 5.65 -14.85
CA ALA A 119 4.87 6.44 -13.72
C ALA A 119 3.77 6.87 -12.74
N ASP A 120 2.49 6.66 -13.10
CA ASP A 120 1.37 7.06 -12.25
C ASP A 120 1.25 6.14 -11.04
N LEU A 121 0.95 6.76 -9.90
CA LEU A 121 0.74 6.09 -8.63
C LEU A 121 -0.58 6.55 -8.03
N PHE A 122 -1.37 5.59 -7.57
CA PHE A 122 -2.48 5.82 -6.68
C PHE A 122 -1.93 5.84 -5.25
N GLN A 123 -2.09 6.94 -4.53
CA GLN A 123 -1.52 7.14 -3.21
C GLN A 123 -2.60 7.41 -2.17
N HIS A 124 -2.45 6.83 -0.98
CA HIS A 124 -3.26 7.15 0.19
C HIS A 124 -2.36 7.31 1.40
N ARG A 125 -2.67 8.27 2.28
CA ARG A 125 -1.90 8.47 3.51
C ARG A 125 -2.17 7.34 4.50
N LEU A 126 -1.13 6.73 5.04
CA LEU A 126 -1.27 5.77 6.12
C LEU A 126 -1.50 6.51 7.45
N PHE A 127 -2.71 6.39 8.00
CA PHE A 127 -3.07 6.99 9.27
C PHE A 127 -2.91 5.98 10.40
N LEU A 128 -1.83 6.13 11.19
CA LEU A 128 -1.61 5.37 12.41
C LEU A 128 -2.26 6.09 13.59
N ARG A 129 -3.22 5.45 14.26
CA ARG A 129 -3.89 6.01 15.44
C ARG A 129 -3.11 5.77 16.71
N ARG A 130 -2.28 4.72 16.75
CA ARG A 130 -1.54 4.30 17.94
C ARG A 130 -0.06 4.04 17.58
N PRO A 131 0.75 5.09 17.34
CA PRO A 131 2.18 4.94 17.07
C PRO A 131 2.87 4.06 18.12
N GLY A 132 3.70 3.13 17.67
CA GLY A 132 4.37 2.13 18.50
C GLY A 132 3.52 0.90 18.86
N GLN A 133 2.26 0.83 18.44
CA GLN A 133 1.40 -0.35 18.64
C GLN A 133 0.99 -0.94 17.29
N TRP A 134 0.72 -2.25 17.29
CA TRP A 134 0.18 -2.93 16.12
C TRP A 134 -1.30 -2.61 15.94
N GLU A 135 -1.68 -2.11 14.76
CA GLU A 135 -3.07 -1.83 14.38
C GLU A 135 -3.41 -2.36 12.99
N ASN A 136 -4.71 -2.59 12.75
CA ASN A 136 -5.24 -2.90 11.43
C ASN A 136 -5.77 -1.60 10.82
N VAL A 137 -5.20 -1.20 9.68
CA VAL A 137 -5.65 -0.04 8.92
C VAL A 137 -6.37 -0.54 7.67
N LEU A 138 -7.65 -0.18 7.55
CA LEU A 138 -8.45 -0.41 6.35
C LEU A 138 -8.45 0.86 5.50
N ILE A 139 -8.07 0.71 4.23
CA ILE A 139 -8.08 1.80 3.26
C ILE A 139 -9.02 1.38 2.14
N GLY A 140 -10.05 2.17 1.87
CA GLY A 140 -10.90 1.94 0.71
C GLY A 140 -10.08 2.16 -0.54
N PHE A 141 -10.14 1.22 -1.49
CA PHE A 141 -9.41 1.39 -2.75
C PHE A 141 -9.87 2.63 -3.54
N ARG A 142 -11.12 3.08 -3.33
CA ARG A 142 -11.66 4.35 -3.87
C ARG A 142 -11.03 5.60 -3.24
N ASP A 143 -10.43 5.48 -2.07
CA ASP A 143 -9.87 6.62 -1.33
C ASP A 143 -8.47 7.00 -1.83
N PHE A 144 -7.86 6.17 -2.68
CA PHE A 144 -6.56 6.47 -3.26
C PHE A 144 -6.65 7.59 -4.31
N THR A 145 -5.73 8.54 -4.22
CA THR A 145 -5.62 9.67 -5.14
C THR A 145 -4.56 9.42 -6.20
N LEU A 146 -4.87 9.69 -7.46
CA LEU A 146 -3.93 9.58 -8.57
C LEU A 146 -2.88 10.70 -8.52
N THR A 147 -1.61 10.30 -8.61
CA THR A 147 -0.45 11.18 -8.56
C THR A 147 0.56 10.82 -9.64
N HIS A 148 1.34 11.81 -10.05
CA HIS A 148 2.47 11.67 -10.97
C HIS A 148 3.69 12.39 -10.39
N ASN A 149 4.80 11.69 -10.20
CA ASN A 149 6.03 12.24 -9.60
C ASN A 149 5.80 12.98 -8.26
N GLY A 150 4.88 12.46 -7.43
CA GLY A 150 4.52 13.04 -6.14
C GLY A 150 3.63 14.29 -6.22
N LEU A 151 3.06 14.59 -7.39
CA LEU A 151 2.07 15.65 -7.58
C LEU A 151 0.70 15.05 -7.82
N VAL A 152 -0.32 15.55 -7.12
CA VAL A 152 -1.72 15.16 -7.36
C VAL A 152 -2.13 15.66 -8.74
N LEU A 153 -2.70 14.77 -9.56
CA LEU A 153 -3.21 15.15 -10.86
C LEU A 153 -4.56 15.89 -10.70
N PRO A 154 -4.77 17.04 -11.37
CA PRO A 154 -6.06 17.74 -11.30
C PRO A 154 -7.21 16.88 -11.82
N GLU A 155 -6.97 16.16 -12.91
CA GLU A 155 -7.91 15.20 -13.49
C GLU A 155 -7.67 13.82 -12.87
N GLN A 156 -8.66 13.36 -12.10
CA GLN A 156 -8.61 12.05 -11.45
C GLN A 156 -9.27 11.00 -12.34
N MET A 157 -8.51 9.97 -12.70
CA MET A 157 -9.04 8.76 -13.31
C MET A 157 -9.30 7.71 -12.24
N GLN A 158 -10.28 6.84 -12.48
CA GLN A 158 -10.49 5.69 -11.61
C GLN A 158 -9.34 4.70 -11.73
N MET A 159 -8.98 4.10 -10.59
CA MET A 159 -8.02 3.00 -10.53
C MET A 159 -8.55 1.81 -11.32
N MET A 160 -7.71 1.22 -12.18
CA MET A 160 -8.01 -0.08 -12.80
C MET A 160 -7.79 -1.18 -11.77
N ARG A 161 -8.87 -1.54 -11.10
CA ARG A 161 -8.88 -2.42 -9.91
C ARG A 161 -8.50 -3.86 -10.25
N GLU A 162 -8.73 -4.28 -11.48
CA GLU A 162 -8.49 -5.63 -11.99
C GLU A 162 -7.01 -5.86 -12.34
N SER A 163 -6.21 -4.79 -12.38
CA SER A 163 -4.84 -4.80 -12.89
C SER A 163 -3.84 -4.12 -11.96
N VAL A 164 -3.99 -4.30 -10.64
CA VAL A 164 -3.00 -3.80 -9.67
C VAL A 164 -1.72 -4.62 -9.81
N ARG A 165 -0.59 -3.92 -10.02
CA ARG A 165 0.72 -4.47 -10.33
C ARG A 165 1.68 -4.48 -9.14
N THR A 166 1.67 -3.40 -8.36
CA THR A 166 2.57 -3.24 -7.22
C THR A 166 1.86 -2.57 -6.05
N ILE A 167 2.33 -2.93 -4.85
CA ILE A 167 1.98 -2.28 -3.59
C ILE A 167 3.27 -1.75 -2.97
N GLY A 168 3.23 -0.54 -2.42
CA GLY A 168 4.41 0.10 -1.84
C GLY A 168 4.09 0.96 -0.65
N PHE A 169 5.15 1.34 0.06
CA PHE A 169 5.12 2.31 1.13
C PHE A 169 6.20 3.36 0.87
N SER A 170 5.91 4.62 1.18
CA SER A 170 6.91 5.68 1.09
C SER A 170 6.79 6.67 2.23
N VAL A 171 7.90 7.35 2.51
CA VAL A 171 7.96 8.51 3.39
C VAL A 171 8.64 9.64 2.62
N MET A 172 7.92 10.75 2.49
CA MET A 172 8.36 11.98 1.81
C MET A 172 7.63 13.15 2.45
N ASP A 173 7.79 13.28 3.76
CA ASP A 173 7.01 14.19 4.60
C ASP A 173 7.72 15.51 4.90
N GLY A 174 8.86 15.77 4.25
CA GLY A 174 9.64 17.00 4.40
C GLY A 174 10.26 17.18 5.78
N GLN A 175 10.45 16.09 6.54
CA GLN A 175 11.08 16.13 7.87
C GLN A 175 12.40 15.37 7.82
N GLU A 176 13.48 15.94 8.34
CA GLU A 176 14.73 15.19 8.53
C GLU A 176 14.59 14.19 9.69
N GLY A 177 15.45 13.18 9.71
CA GLY A 177 15.57 12.26 10.83
C GLY A 177 15.01 10.86 10.57
N PRO A 178 15.04 10.01 11.61
CA PRO A 178 14.75 8.60 11.47
C PRO A 178 13.29 8.33 11.15
N PHE A 179 13.06 7.21 10.47
CA PHE A 179 11.75 6.63 10.26
C PHE A 179 11.79 5.11 10.47
N SER A 180 10.69 4.53 10.92
CA SER A 180 10.51 3.09 11.13
C SER A 180 9.05 2.68 11.05
N LEU A 181 8.73 1.88 10.03
CA LEU A 181 7.43 1.24 9.82
C LEU A 181 7.61 -0.28 9.78
N GLU A 182 6.96 -0.98 10.69
CA GLU A 182 6.86 -2.43 10.69
C GLU A 182 5.55 -2.89 10.06
N ILE A 183 5.65 -3.98 9.30
CA ILE A 183 4.58 -4.54 8.48
C ILE A 183 4.53 -6.04 8.75
N ASP A 184 3.37 -6.52 9.17
CA ASP A 184 3.11 -7.94 9.40
C ASP A 184 2.48 -8.56 8.15
N SER A 185 1.37 -7.97 7.70
CA SER A 185 0.59 -8.50 6.58
C SER A 185 -0.09 -7.42 5.76
N ILE A 186 -0.31 -7.74 4.48
CA ILE A 186 -1.09 -6.97 3.52
C ILE A 186 -2.17 -7.90 2.95
N LYS A 187 -3.43 -7.49 3.06
CA LYS A 187 -4.59 -8.27 2.60
C LYS A 187 -5.55 -7.40 1.81
N MET A 188 -6.38 -8.03 1.00
CA MET A 188 -7.60 -7.44 0.45
C MET A 188 -8.77 -8.04 1.21
N ILE A 189 -9.73 -7.22 1.65
CA ILE A 189 -10.84 -7.71 2.46
C ILE A 189 -12.17 -7.06 2.07
N ASN A 190 -13.23 -7.80 2.35
CA ASN A 190 -14.59 -7.33 2.50
C ASN A 190 -14.96 -7.39 4.00
N THR A 191 -15.63 -6.37 4.50
CA THR A 191 -16.31 -6.42 5.81
C THR A 191 -17.68 -7.08 5.66
N ASP A 192 -18.33 -7.47 6.76
CA ASP A 192 -19.65 -8.12 6.72
C ASP A 192 -20.68 -7.35 5.86
N GLY A 193 -20.61 -6.01 5.86
CA GLY A 193 -21.52 -5.14 5.11
C GLY A 193 -21.03 -4.69 3.72
N THR A 194 -19.96 -5.27 3.16
CA THR A 194 -19.40 -4.83 1.87
C THR A 194 -19.04 -6.00 0.97
N ASP A 195 -19.27 -5.91 -0.33
CA ASP A 195 -18.79 -6.88 -1.32
C ASP A 195 -18.27 -6.14 -2.56
N GLY A 196 -16.94 -6.09 -2.72
CA GLY A 196 -16.31 -5.28 -3.75
C GLY A 196 -16.77 -3.83 -3.69
N GLU A 197 -17.46 -3.37 -4.73
CA GLU A 197 -17.94 -2.00 -4.88
C GLU A 197 -19.37 -1.77 -4.34
N VAL A 198 -20.05 -2.81 -3.86
CA VAL A 198 -21.43 -2.73 -3.35
C VAL A 198 -21.49 -2.89 -1.83
N ASP A 199 -22.52 -2.30 -1.22
CA ASP A 199 -22.84 -2.50 0.18
C ASP A 199 -23.85 -3.64 0.28
N VAL A 200 -23.64 -4.55 1.24
CA VAL A 200 -24.46 -5.74 1.42
C VAL A 200 -25.15 -5.64 2.77
N GLN A 201 -26.45 -5.93 2.79
CA GLN A 201 -27.12 -6.09 4.08
C GLN A 201 -26.62 -7.39 4.72
N PRO A 202 -26.27 -7.39 6.03
CA PRO A 202 -26.02 -8.64 6.72
C PRO A 202 -27.25 -9.53 6.53
N ASP A 203 -27.06 -10.80 6.11
CA ASP A 203 -28.16 -11.72 5.85
C ASP A 203 -29.22 -11.65 6.96
N GLY A 204 -30.44 -11.30 6.55
CA GLY A 204 -31.40 -10.63 7.41
C GLY A 204 -31.84 -11.39 8.65
N ALA A 205 -31.90 -10.68 9.78
CA ALA A 205 -32.88 -10.99 10.81
C ALA A 205 -34.29 -10.63 10.29
N ALA A 206 -34.93 -11.57 9.61
CA ALA A 206 -36.35 -11.49 9.32
C ALA A 206 -37.15 -11.52 10.64
N LYS A 207 -37.76 -10.40 11.03
CA LYS A 207 -38.96 -10.42 11.89
C LYS A 207 -40.18 -10.26 10.99
N ILE A 208 -40.79 -11.38 10.63
CA ILE A 208 -42.18 -11.38 10.15
C ILE A 208 -43.03 -10.99 11.36
N THR A 209 -43.50 -9.74 11.39
CA THR A 209 -44.59 -9.35 12.30
C THR A 209 -45.88 -9.50 11.52
N LEU A 210 -46.53 -10.66 11.66
CA LEU A 210 -47.94 -10.79 11.31
C LEU A 210 -48.72 -10.03 12.37
N THR A 211 -49.21 -8.85 12.01
CA THR A 211 -50.22 -8.15 12.82
C THR A 211 -51.56 -8.78 12.43
N MET A 212 -52.18 -9.49 13.38
CA MET A 212 -53.61 -9.80 13.36
C MET A 212 -54.41 -8.57 13.78
#